data_AF-A0A9D9CV94-F1
#
_entry.id   AF-A0A9D9CV94-F1
#
_cell.length_a   1.000
_cell.length_b   1.000
_cell.length_c   1.000
_cell.angle_alpha   90.00
_cell.angle_beta   90.00
_cell.angle_gamma   90.00
#
_symmetry.space_group_name_H-M   'P 1'
#
loop_
_entity.id
_entity.type
_entity.pdbx_description
1 polymer ?
#
loop_
_entity_poly.entity_id
_entity_poly.type
_entity_poly.pdbx_seq_one_letter_code
_entity_poly.pdbx_strand_id
1 'polypeptide(L)'
;MKRSWKEILRNLVMFSVTSSAGTLVDLGLHWLLSATIFRDSYWGTYWIAPVISFEVAAMVNFIIAYNFLWRDRVSERSVRSFWRHFGAYNAAGVGAFLLKFIVMQGVHFLLRHLGLLQDSTLEPVLCNLIGLCFSGLFNFSMSEFFIFRKKRK
;
A
#
# COMPACT_ATOMS: atom_id res chain seq x y z
N MET A 1 21.70 -14.23 7.33
CA MET A 1 21.23 -13.98 8.71
C MET A 1 19.75 -14.27 8.76
N LYS A 2 19.32 -15.28 9.53
CA LYS A 2 17.90 -15.42 9.90
C LYS A 2 17.58 -14.28 10.86
N ARG A 3 16.76 -13.30 10.44
CA ARG A 3 16.34 -12.21 11.32
C ARG A 3 15.49 -12.76 12.46
N SER A 4 15.61 -12.12 13.62
CA SER A 4 14.72 -12.41 14.75
C SER A 4 13.29 -11.99 14.40
N TRP A 5 12.31 -12.83 14.73
CA TRP A 5 10.88 -12.54 14.55
C TRP A 5 10.46 -11.17 15.10
N LYS A 6 11.13 -10.70 16.17
CA LYS A 6 10.90 -9.38 16.77
C LYS A 6 11.23 -8.24 15.82
N GLU A 7 12.27 -8.36 14.99
CA GLU A 7 12.63 -7.32 14.01
C GLU A 7 11.62 -7.24 12.86
N ILE A 8 11.12 -8.40 12.42
CA ILE A 8 10.11 -8.48 11.35
C ILE A 8 8.81 -7.83 11.84
N LEU A 9 8.36 -8.18 13.04
CA LEU A 9 7.14 -7.62 13.63
C LEU A 9 7.26 -6.10 13.82
N ARG A 10 8.40 -5.62 14.33
CA ARG A 10 8.66 -4.19 14.47
C ARG A 10 8.58 -3.46 13.13
N ASN A 11 9.19 -4.00 12.09
CA ASN A 11 9.16 -3.37 10.76
C ASN A 11 7.76 -3.43 10.15
N LEU A 12 6.98 -4.49 10.41
CA LEU A 12 5.59 -4.58 9.98
C LEU A 12 4.74 -3.50 10.65
N VAL A 13 4.89 -3.32 11.97
CA VAL A 13 4.17 -2.25 12.70
C VAL A 13 4.58 -0.87 12.18
N MET A 14 5.88 -0.60 12.01
CA MET A 14 6.31 0.68 11.45
C MET A 14 5.83 0.87 10.00
N PHE A 15 5.81 -0.20 9.20
CA PHE A 15 5.28 -0.16 7.83
C PHE A 15 3.78 0.19 7.83
N SER A 16 2.99 -0.39 8.73
CA SER A 16 1.57 -0.05 8.87
C SER A 16 1.38 1.41 9.30
N VAL A 17 2.14 1.88 10.30
CA VAL A 17 2.06 3.28 10.77
C VAL A 17 2.43 4.26 9.66
N THR A 18 3.49 3.96 8.90
CA THR A 18 3.94 4.82 7.81
C THR A 18 2.97 4.78 6.63
N SER A 19 2.39 3.62 6.32
CA SER A 19 1.33 3.50 5.32
C SER A 19 0.10 4.34 5.68
N SER A 20 -0.29 4.40 6.96
CA SER A 20 -1.38 5.27 7.43
C SER A 20 -1.08 6.76 7.20
N ALA A 21 0.18 7.19 7.32
CA ALA A 21 0.57 8.56 6.99
C ALA A 21 0.34 8.88 5.52
N GLY A 22 0.71 7.95 4.61
CA GLY A 22 0.39 8.09 3.19
C GLY A 22 -1.12 8.15 2.92
N THR A 23 -1.93 7.34 3.61
CA THR A 23 -3.40 7.41 3.49
C THR A 23 -3.94 8.77 3.92
N LEU A 24 -3.42 9.37 4.99
CA LEU A 24 -3.82 10.72 5.40
C LEU A 24 -3.45 11.77 4.35
N VAL A 25 -2.27 11.65 3.75
CA VAL A 25 -1.84 12.53 2.65
C VAL A 25 -2.72 12.36 1.42
N ASP A 26 -3.06 11.12 1.06
CA ASP A 26 -3.97 10.81 -0.05
C ASP A 26 -5.33 11.47 0.15
N LEU A 27 -5.96 11.23 1.30
CA LEU A 27 -7.28 11.78 1.63
C LEU A 27 -7.26 13.31 1.67
N GLY A 28 -6.24 13.90 2.30
CA GLY A 28 -6.11 15.35 2.41
C GLY A 28 -5.88 16.02 1.06
N LEU A 29 -5.00 15.45 0.23
CA LEU A 29 -4.69 15.99 -1.09
C LEU A 29 -5.84 15.77 -2.08
N HIS A 30 -6.47 14.60 -2.08
CA HIS A 30 -7.66 14.34 -2.87
C HIS A 30 -8.76 15.36 -2.52
N TRP A 31 -9.04 15.54 -1.23
CA TRP A 31 -10.03 16.51 -0.78
C TRP A 31 -9.68 17.93 -1.22
N LEU A 32 -8.43 18.36 -1.06
CA LEU A 32 -7.98 19.68 -1.50
C LEU A 32 -8.16 19.88 -3.02
N LEU A 33 -7.70 18.92 -3.83
CA LEU A 33 -7.78 18.96 -5.29
C LEU A 33 -9.24 18.97 -5.77
N SER A 34 -10.08 18.12 -5.20
CA SER A 34 -11.51 18.02 -5.54
C SER A 34 -12.32 19.23 -5.05
N ALA A 35 -11.97 19.83 -3.91
CA ALA A 35 -12.69 20.98 -3.36
C ALA A 35 -12.28 22.32 -3.98
N THR A 36 -11.04 22.44 -4.51
CA THR A 36 -10.49 23.72 -5.00
C THR A 36 -10.25 23.74 -6.51
N ILE A 37 -9.43 22.83 -7.03
CA ILE A 37 -8.95 22.88 -8.43
C ILE A 37 -9.98 22.26 -9.39
N PHE A 38 -10.60 21.15 -8.99
CA PHE A 38 -11.43 20.33 -9.87
C PHE A 38 -12.92 20.32 -9.52
N ARG A 39 -13.36 21.27 -8.70
CA ARG A 39 -14.72 21.33 -8.13
C ARG A 39 -15.83 21.15 -9.18
N ASP A 40 -15.70 21.79 -10.33
CA ASP A 40 -16.72 21.78 -11.39
C ASP A 40 -16.41 20.81 -12.54
N SER A 41 -15.37 19.97 -12.40
CA SER A 41 -14.95 19.01 -13.41
C SER A 41 -15.09 17.58 -12.90
N TYR A 42 -16.02 16.82 -13.51
CA TYR A 42 -16.20 15.39 -13.23
C TYR A 42 -14.89 14.61 -13.47
N TRP A 43 -14.23 14.86 -14.60
CA TRP A 43 -12.95 14.23 -14.92
C TRP A 43 -11.85 14.64 -13.94
N GLY A 44 -11.83 15.91 -13.54
CA GLY A 44 -10.89 16.41 -12.55
C GLY A 44 -11.05 15.74 -11.19
N THR A 45 -12.28 15.67 -10.66
CA THR A 45 -12.57 15.19 -9.31
C THR A 45 -12.48 13.66 -9.20
N TYR A 46 -12.98 12.92 -10.19
CA TYR A 46 -13.10 11.46 -10.08
C TYR A 46 -11.95 10.66 -10.72
N TRP A 47 -11.17 11.28 -11.61
CA TRP A 47 -10.06 10.61 -12.29
C TRP A 47 -8.72 11.27 -11.98
N ILE A 48 -8.58 12.56 -12.23
CA ILE A 48 -7.29 13.24 -12.14
C ILE A 48 -6.84 13.42 -10.69
N ALA A 49 -7.71 13.97 -9.83
CA ALA A 49 -7.43 14.19 -8.42
C ALA A 49 -7.04 12.91 -7.67
N PRO A 50 -7.77 11.77 -7.78
CA PRO A 50 -7.38 10.53 -7.12
C PRO A 50 -6.09 9.91 -7.68
N VAL A 51 -5.78 10.07 -8.97
CA VAL A 51 -4.50 9.61 -9.52
C VAL A 51 -3.33 10.43 -8.97
N ILE A 52 -3.48 11.76 -8.92
CA ILE A 52 -2.45 12.65 -8.35
C ILE A 52 -2.26 12.38 -6.85
N SER A 53 -3.36 12.29 -6.10
CA SER A 53 -3.29 12.05 -4.65
C SER A 53 -2.62 10.72 -4.33
N PHE A 54 -2.96 9.67 -5.10
CA PHE A 54 -2.38 8.34 -4.94
C PHE A 54 -0.87 8.34 -5.21
N GLU A 55 -0.40 8.95 -6.30
CA GLU A 55 1.03 9.00 -6.62
C GLU A 55 1.82 9.80 -5.58
N VAL A 56 1.27 10.91 -5.08
CA VAL A 56 1.91 11.69 -4.02
C VAL A 56 1.97 10.91 -2.72
N ALA A 57 0.89 10.24 -2.33
CA ALA A 57 0.85 9.38 -1.15
C ALA A 57 1.83 8.21 -1.25
N ALA A 58 1.92 7.58 -2.42
CA ALA A 58 2.86 6.50 -2.68
C ALA A 58 4.33 6.98 -2.60
N MET A 59 4.61 8.19 -3.13
CA MET A 59 5.91 8.84 -3.01
C MET A 59 6.25 9.15 -1.54
N VAL A 60 5.32 9.68 -0.75
CA VAL A 60 5.54 9.94 0.68
C VAL A 60 5.82 8.63 1.43
N ASN A 61 5.01 7.61 1.21
CA ASN A 61 5.21 6.28 1.79
C ASN A 61 6.58 5.71 1.41
N PHE A 62 6.98 5.82 0.15
CA PHE A 62 8.28 5.38 -0.32
C PHE A 62 9.43 6.17 0.31
N ILE A 63 9.34 7.50 0.40
CA ILE A 63 10.39 8.34 0.99
C ILE A 63 10.60 7.96 2.46
N ILE A 64 9.52 7.75 3.20
CA ILE A 64 9.59 7.33 4.60
C ILE A 64 10.18 5.91 4.69
N ALA A 65 9.69 4.99 3.88
CA ALA A 65 10.18 3.62 3.80
C ALA A 65 11.69 3.55 3.49
N TYR A 66 12.13 4.29 2.48
CA TYR A 66 13.50 4.32 1.97
C TYR A 66 14.47 4.98 2.95
N ASN A 67 14.07 6.09 3.59
CA ASN A 67 14.96 6.85 4.46
C ASN A 67 14.93 6.44 5.94
N PHE A 68 13.83 5.86 6.42
CA PHE A 68 13.66 5.50 7.83
C PHE A 68 13.57 4.00 8.07
N LEU A 69 12.67 3.27 7.39
CA LEU A 69 12.48 1.83 7.66
C LEU A 69 13.66 0.98 7.16
N TRP A 70 14.11 1.23 5.94
CA TRP A 70 15.09 0.39 5.24
C TRP A 70 16.40 1.12 4.93
N ARG A 71 16.67 2.21 5.66
CA ARG A 71 17.89 3.03 5.52
C ARG A 71 19.17 2.19 5.48
N ASP A 72 19.29 1.23 6.38
CA ASP A 72 20.50 0.41 6.58
C ASP A 72 20.71 -0.64 5.49
N ARG A 73 19.76 -0.78 4.56
CA ARG A 73 19.81 -1.76 3.47
C ARG A 73 20.14 -1.15 2.12
N VAL A 74 20.05 0.16 2.01
CA VAL A 74 20.39 0.89 0.79
C VAL A 74 21.90 1.15 0.81
N SER A 75 22.67 0.25 0.19
CA SER A 75 24.14 0.36 0.16
C SER A 75 24.66 1.45 -0.77
N GLU A 76 23.90 1.81 -1.81
CA GLU A 76 24.25 2.83 -2.81
C GLU A 76 23.06 3.77 -3.05
N ARG A 77 23.21 5.01 -2.59
CA ARG A 77 22.26 6.11 -2.83
C ARG A 77 22.59 6.82 -4.14
N SER A 78 22.28 6.18 -5.26
CA SER A 78 22.32 6.82 -6.59
C SER A 78 20.91 7.15 -7.08
N VAL A 79 20.78 8.16 -7.94
CA VAL A 79 19.49 8.56 -8.54
C VAL A 79 18.84 7.39 -9.27
N ARG A 80 19.64 6.59 -10.00
CA ARG A 80 19.18 5.38 -10.68
C ARG A 80 18.69 4.31 -9.69
N SER A 81 19.36 4.16 -8.55
CA SER A 81 18.94 3.24 -7.48
C SER A 81 17.61 3.70 -6.88
N PHE A 82 17.45 5.00 -6.59
CA PHE A 82 16.24 5.57 -6.02
C PHE A 82 15.00 5.28 -6.89
N TRP A 83 15.04 5.66 -8.18
CA TRP A 83 13.91 5.46 -9.09
C TRP A 83 13.60 3.98 -9.35
N ARG A 84 14.61 3.09 -9.34
CA ARG A 84 14.37 1.65 -9.42
C ARG A 84 13.62 1.11 -8.19
N HIS A 85 14.00 1.54 -6.99
CA HIS A 85 13.30 1.12 -5.77
C HIS A 85 11.91 1.76 -5.69
N PHE A 86 11.74 3.00 -6.15
CA PHE A 86 10.43 3.65 -6.23
C PHE A 86 9.49 2.90 -7.18
N GLY A 87 9.94 2.60 -8.41
CA GLY A 87 9.15 1.85 -9.38
C GLY A 87 8.80 0.44 -8.88
N ALA A 88 9.73 -0.25 -8.23
CA ALA A 88 9.45 -1.55 -7.62
C ALA A 88 8.47 -1.46 -6.44
N TYR A 89 8.55 -0.39 -5.65
CA TYR A 89 7.63 -0.11 -4.54
C TYR A 89 6.22 0.20 -5.04
N ASN A 90 6.08 1.06 -6.06
CA ASN A 90 4.81 1.33 -6.71
C ASN A 90 4.22 0.05 -7.34
N ALA A 91 5.02 -0.75 -8.04
CA ALA A 91 4.57 -2.01 -8.61
C ALA A 91 4.08 -3.00 -7.54
N ALA A 92 4.78 -3.08 -6.39
CA ALA A 92 4.33 -3.88 -5.26
C ALA A 92 3.04 -3.34 -4.63
N GLY A 93 2.89 -2.02 -4.52
CA GLY A 93 1.67 -1.36 -4.05
C GLY A 93 0.47 -1.64 -4.96
N VAL A 94 0.64 -1.50 -6.28
CA VAL A 94 -0.39 -1.86 -7.28
C VAL A 94 -0.71 -3.35 -7.21
N GLY A 95 0.31 -4.22 -7.13
CA GLY A 95 0.13 -5.66 -6.96
C GLY A 95 -0.64 -6.02 -5.69
N ALA A 96 -0.36 -5.33 -4.58
CA ALA A 96 -1.09 -5.49 -3.33
C ALA A 96 -2.55 -5.07 -3.47
N PHE A 97 -2.83 -3.97 -4.17
CA PHE A 97 -4.18 -3.50 -4.44
C PHE A 97 -4.97 -4.48 -5.33
N LEU A 98 -4.32 -5.06 -6.35
CA LEU A 98 -4.92 -6.13 -7.16
C LEU A 98 -5.19 -7.39 -6.33
N LEU A 99 -4.24 -7.78 -5.47
CA LEU A 99 -4.42 -8.92 -4.56
C LEU A 99 -5.59 -8.69 -3.59
N LYS A 100 -5.75 -7.45 -3.08
CA LYS A 100 -6.91 -7.08 -2.26
C LYS A 100 -8.21 -7.41 -2.97
N PHE A 101 -8.37 -7.00 -4.23
CA PHE A 101 -9.57 -7.29 -5.00
C PHE A 101 -9.78 -8.78 -5.22
N ILE A 102 -8.74 -9.53 -5.60
CA ILE A 102 -8.83 -10.99 -5.81
C ILE A 102 -9.28 -11.69 -4.52
N VAL A 103 -8.65 -11.36 -3.38
CA VAL A 103 -9.01 -11.93 -2.08
C VAL A 103 -10.42 -11.53 -1.68
N MET A 104 -10.78 -10.25 -1.84
CA MET A 104 -12.12 -9.75 -1.52
C MET A 104 -13.20 -10.51 -2.31
N GLN A 105 -13.02 -10.70 -3.62
CA GLN A 105 -13.96 -11.45 -4.46
C GLN A 105 -13.97 -12.95 -4.13
N GLY A 106 -12.81 -13.53 -3.81
CA GLY A 106 -12.72 -14.93 -3.41
C GLY A 106 -13.42 -15.22 -2.07
N VAL A 107 -13.25 -14.32 -1.09
CA VAL A 107 -13.94 -14.40 0.20
C VAL A 107 -15.45 -14.19 0.03
N HIS A 108 -15.87 -13.20 -0.78
CA HIS A 108 -17.28 -13.02 -1.11
C HIS A 108 -17.89 -14.30 -1.70
N PHE A 109 -17.23 -14.88 -2.70
CA PHE A 109 -17.67 -16.13 -3.31
C PHE A 109 -17.77 -17.27 -2.28
N LEU A 110 -16.77 -17.41 -1.41
CA LEU A 110 -16.73 -18.42 -0.37
C LEU A 110 -17.85 -18.25 0.67
N LEU A 111 -18.05 -17.04 1.18
CA LEU A 111 -19.08 -16.72 2.18
C LEU A 111 -20.49 -16.99 1.63
N ARG A 112 -20.73 -16.58 0.38
CA ARG A 112 -22.01 -16.81 -0.30
C ARG A 112 -22.26 -18.29 -0.59
N HIS A 113 -21.22 -19.05 -0.94
CA HIS A 113 -21.34 -20.48 -1.20
C HIS A 113 -21.58 -21.29 0.08
N LEU A 114 -20.96 -20.89 1.19
CA LEU A 114 -21.12 -21.56 2.49
C LEU A 114 -22.36 -21.09 3.27
N GLY A 115 -23.07 -20.06 2.79
CA GLY A 115 -24.24 -19.50 3.47
C GLY A 115 -23.94 -18.89 4.84
N LEU A 116 -22.68 -18.53 5.11
CA LEU A 116 -22.22 -18.13 6.46
C LEU A 116 -22.53 -16.67 6.80
N LEU A 117 -22.67 -15.80 5.80
CA LEU A 117 -22.92 -14.38 5.96
C LEU A 117 -23.64 -13.86 4.71
N GLN A 118 -24.84 -13.34 4.91
CA GLN A 118 -25.70 -12.80 3.83
C GLN A 118 -26.25 -11.41 4.19
N ASP A 119 -25.63 -10.76 5.18
CA ASP A 119 -25.92 -9.37 5.52
C ASP A 119 -25.26 -8.46 4.48
N SER A 120 -26.09 -7.71 3.75
CA SER A 120 -25.67 -6.84 2.66
C SER A 120 -24.77 -5.67 3.10
N THR A 121 -24.70 -5.39 4.40
CA THR A 121 -23.85 -4.32 4.95
C THR A 121 -22.56 -4.85 5.57
N LEU A 122 -22.62 -5.99 6.28
CA LEU A 122 -21.46 -6.54 6.99
C LEU A 122 -20.53 -7.33 6.08
N GLU A 123 -21.09 -8.04 5.09
CA GLU A 123 -20.31 -8.89 4.19
C GLU A 123 -19.25 -8.10 3.39
N PRO A 124 -19.58 -6.98 2.71
CA PRO A 124 -18.58 -6.22 1.96
C PRO A 124 -17.47 -5.65 2.86
N VAL A 125 -17.81 -5.26 4.09
CA VAL A 125 -16.86 -4.73 5.08
C VAL A 125 -15.87 -5.82 5.50
N LEU A 126 -16.35 -7.04 5.79
CA LEU A 126 -15.50 -8.17 6.15
C LEU A 126 -14.61 -8.62 4.99
N CYS A 127 -15.15 -8.73 3.78
CA CYS A 127 -14.38 -9.05 2.58
C CYS A 127 -13.28 -8.02 2.32
N ASN A 128 -13.60 -6.72 2.46
CA ASN A 128 -12.63 -5.64 2.31
C ASN A 128 -11.55 -5.68 3.41
N LEU A 129 -11.94 -5.95 4.67
CA LEU A 129 -11.00 -6.07 5.78
C LEU A 129 -10.01 -7.23 5.58
N ILE A 130 -10.51 -8.41 5.19
CA ILE A 130 -9.66 -9.57 4.91
C ILE A 130 -8.74 -9.27 3.72
N GLY A 131 -9.27 -8.66 2.65
CA GLY A 131 -8.47 -8.21 1.51
C GLY A 131 -7.37 -7.22 1.91
N LEU A 132 -7.66 -6.28 2.82
CA LEU A 132 -6.67 -5.33 3.36
C LEU A 132 -5.57 -6.04 4.15
N CYS A 133 -5.91 -7.04 4.95
CA CYS A 133 -4.91 -7.83 5.69
C CYS A 133 -3.95 -8.57 4.75
N PHE A 134 -4.48 -9.29 3.76
CA PHE A 134 -3.66 -10.03 2.80
C PHE A 134 -2.81 -9.12 1.92
N SER A 135 -3.40 -8.02 1.43
CA SER A 135 -2.67 -7.04 0.62
C SER A 135 -1.58 -6.31 1.40
N GLY A 136 -1.84 -5.91 2.65
CA GLY A 136 -0.85 -5.30 3.53
C GLY A 136 0.33 -6.22 3.82
N LEU A 137 0.05 -7.50 4.12
CA LEU A 137 1.09 -8.52 4.32
C LEU A 137 1.92 -8.76 3.05
N PHE A 138 1.27 -8.83 1.89
CA PHE A 138 1.95 -8.97 0.61
C PHE A 138 2.85 -7.76 0.31
N ASN A 139 2.32 -6.55 0.48
CA ASN A 139 3.08 -5.32 0.23
C ASN A 139 4.30 -5.21 1.14
N PHE A 140 4.13 -5.55 2.43
CA PHE A 140 5.23 -5.64 3.38
C PHE A 140 6.25 -6.70 2.97
N SER A 141 5.80 -7.89 2.56
CA SER A 141 6.69 -8.99 2.16
C SER A 141 7.51 -8.65 0.91
N MET A 142 6.88 -8.04 -0.09
CA MET A 142 7.57 -7.55 -1.29
C MET A 142 8.61 -6.49 -0.93
N SER A 143 8.25 -5.56 -0.03
CA SER A 143 9.15 -4.52 0.44
C SER A 143 10.34 -5.07 1.21
N GLU A 144 10.09 -5.95 2.19
CA GLU A 144 11.10 -6.50 3.10
C GLU A 144 12.03 -7.52 2.42
N PHE A 145 11.52 -8.37 1.51
CA PHE A 145 12.29 -9.49 0.96
C PHE A 145 12.79 -9.28 -0.47
N PHE A 146 12.08 -8.52 -1.30
CA PHE A 146 12.44 -8.33 -2.71
C PHE A 146 13.01 -6.95 -3.00
N ILE A 147 12.31 -5.89 -2.60
CA ILE A 147 12.68 -4.51 -2.94
C ILE A 147 13.91 -4.08 -2.14
N PHE A 148 13.85 -4.21 -0.82
CA PHE A 148 14.96 -3.84 0.07
C PHE A 148 15.79 -5.06 0.46
N ARG A 149 15.99 -5.99 -0.48
CA ARG A 149 16.83 -7.18 -0.22
C ARG A 149 18.26 -6.74 0.03
N LYS A 150 18.76 -6.96 1.26
CA LYS A 150 20.16 -6.73 1.60
C LYS A 150 21.02 -7.63 0.71
N LYS A 151 21.74 -7.06 -0.27
CA LYS A 151 22.72 -7.82 -1.05
C LYS A 151 23.80 -8.31 -0.08
N ARG A 152 24.08 -9.62 -0.10
CA ARG A 152 25.31 -10.15 0.51
C ARG A 152 26.47 -9.46 -0.21
N LYS A 153 27.23 -8.65 0.52
CA LYS A 153 28.64 -8.46 0.20
C LYS A 153 29.37 -9.74 0.59
#